data_AF-A0A842HZL0-F1
#
_entry.id   AF-A0A842HZL0-F1
#
_cell.length_a   1.000
_cell.length_b   1.000
_cell.length_c   1.000
_cell.angle_alpha   90.00
_cell.angle_beta   90.00
_cell.angle_gamma   90.00
#
_symmetry.space_group_name_H-M   'P 1'
#
loop_
_entity.id
_entity.type
_entity.pdbx_description
1 polymer ?
#
loop_
_entity_poly.entity_id
_entity_poly.type
_entity_poly.pdbx_seq_one_letter_code
_entity_poly.pdbx_strand_id
1 'polypeptide(L)'
;MATRENIRRRAVLMGGLALPLLALPGCTGMGGFDLSEAIRRMLTLSSQRAFASLLAEDGFYSDQLARIDLPDQMGGSRAGGIVNALLSTSAVRNRLLHVLNDAAAEGAERAAPLVADAIRSFSVADALAIVRAANGDAATQALRGQMGDALVTAMFPEIGTALRIADDPIVGQVLRATTGIDIAGLGEHVAREAANGIYAAMGREEAAIRADPQATGDPIIIGAFGLLR
;
A
#
# COMPACT_ATOMS: atom_id res chain seq x y z
N MET A 1 81.43 31.04 -50.81
CA MET A 1 81.18 32.47 -51.13
C MET A 1 79.83 32.57 -51.80
N ALA A 2 78.87 33.25 -51.15
CA ALA A 2 77.59 33.83 -51.64
C ALA A 2 76.66 32.97 -52.54
N THR A 3 75.59 32.37 -52.02
CA THR A 3 74.19 32.88 -51.91
C THR A 3 73.51 33.28 -53.23
N ARG A 4 72.41 32.59 -53.57
CA ARG A 4 71.10 33.24 -53.79
C ARG A 4 69.94 32.25 -53.89
N GLU A 5 68.87 32.64 -53.21
CA GLU A 5 67.53 32.07 -53.12
C GLU A 5 66.90 31.65 -54.46
N ASN A 6 66.11 30.58 -54.40
CA ASN A 6 64.91 30.49 -55.23
C ASN A 6 63.73 30.04 -54.36
N ILE A 7 62.94 31.03 -53.96
CA ILE A 7 61.63 30.87 -53.31
C ILE A 7 60.67 30.27 -54.34
N ARG A 8 60.22 29.04 -54.10
CA ARG A 8 59.02 28.49 -54.77
C ARG A 8 57.92 28.28 -53.73
N ARG A 9 57.01 29.25 -53.71
CA ARG A 9 55.68 29.17 -53.09
C ARG A 9 54.84 28.13 -53.84
N ARG A 10 54.28 27.16 -53.10
CA ARG A 10 53.15 26.24 -53.41
C ARG A 10 53.36 25.00 -52.52
N ALA A 11 52.41 24.41 -51.83
CA ALA A 11 51.02 24.68 -51.53
C ALA A 11 50.61 23.60 -50.50
N VAL A 12 49.52 23.85 -49.76
CA VAL A 12 48.56 22.81 -49.31
C VAL A 12 49.00 21.88 -48.16
N LEU A 13 48.53 22.26 -46.96
CA LEU A 13 47.63 21.47 -46.10
C LEU A 13 47.71 19.94 -46.24
N MET A 14 48.31 19.27 -45.25
CA MET A 14 47.98 17.90 -44.90
C MET A 14 47.67 17.83 -43.42
N GLY A 15 46.38 17.60 -43.13
CA GLY A 15 45.81 17.51 -41.79
C GLY A 15 46.23 16.21 -41.10
N GLY A 16 46.70 16.35 -39.86
CA GLY A 16 46.80 15.24 -38.92
C GLY A 16 45.42 14.99 -38.32
N LEU A 17 44.80 13.85 -38.66
CA LEU A 17 43.59 13.35 -38.02
C LEU A 17 43.92 12.92 -36.58
N ALA A 18 43.65 13.79 -35.62
CA ALA A 18 43.42 13.36 -34.25
C ALA A 18 42.09 12.61 -34.21
N LEU A 19 42.13 11.30 -33.98
CA LEU A 19 40.96 10.48 -33.64
C LEU A 19 40.72 10.62 -32.13
N PRO A 20 39.75 11.42 -31.66
CA PRO A 20 39.28 11.25 -30.30
C PRO A 20 38.53 9.92 -30.26
N LEU A 21 39.02 9.00 -29.44
CA LEU A 21 38.27 7.84 -28.98
C LEU A 21 36.97 8.35 -28.32
N LEU A 22 35.89 8.35 -29.08
CA LEU A 22 34.53 8.45 -28.55
C LEU A 22 34.26 7.17 -27.76
N ALA A 23 34.66 7.19 -26.48
CA ALA A 23 34.05 6.34 -25.47
C ALA A 23 32.59 6.77 -25.35
N LEU A 24 31.74 6.17 -26.19
CA LEU A 24 30.30 6.20 -25.97
C LEU A 24 30.06 5.61 -24.58
N PRO A 25 29.43 6.33 -23.63
CA PRO A 25 28.85 5.66 -22.48
C PRO A 25 27.84 4.66 -23.04
N GLY A 26 28.20 3.38 -22.96
CA GLY A 26 27.29 2.30 -23.25
C GLY A 26 26.14 2.42 -22.27
N CYS A 27 25.01 2.94 -22.74
CA CYS A 27 23.72 2.75 -22.10
C CYS A 27 23.45 1.25 -22.10
N THR A 28 23.92 0.54 -21.08
CA THR A 28 23.38 -0.76 -20.68
C THR A 28 22.01 -0.54 -20.03
N GLY A 29 21.13 0.16 -20.75
CA GLY A 29 19.70 0.18 -20.47
C GLY A 29 19.12 -1.05 -21.15
N MET A 30 19.04 -2.15 -20.42
CA MET A 30 18.14 -3.25 -20.78
C MET A 30 16.77 -2.62 -21.05
N GLY A 31 16.23 -2.83 -22.25
CA GLY A 31 15.17 -2.00 -22.83
C GLY A 31 14.02 -1.65 -21.88
N GLY A 32 13.84 -0.34 -21.66
CA GLY A 32 12.56 0.35 -21.81
C GLY A 32 11.37 0.00 -20.91
N PHE A 33 11.53 -0.69 -19.79
CA PHE A 33 10.44 -0.85 -18.81
C PHE A 33 10.69 0.04 -17.60
N ASP A 34 9.83 1.03 -17.39
CA ASP A 34 9.81 1.77 -16.12
C ASP A 34 9.21 0.87 -15.04
N LEU A 35 10.08 0.24 -14.25
CA LEU A 35 9.69 -0.62 -13.14
C LEU A 35 8.84 0.15 -12.11
N SER A 36 9.04 1.45 -11.99
CA SER A 36 8.25 2.32 -11.10
C SER A 36 6.80 2.43 -11.59
N GLU A 37 6.61 2.55 -12.91
CA GLU A 37 5.29 2.50 -13.53
C GLU A 37 4.63 1.13 -13.34
N ALA A 38 5.38 0.04 -13.50
CA ALA A 38 4.86 -1.31 -13.28
C ALA A 38 4.40 -1.52 -11.83
N ILE A 39 5.17 -1.04 -10.86
CA ILE A 39 4.80 -1.08 -9.44
C ILE A 39 3.53 -0.24 -9.20
N ARG A 40 3.45 0.99 -9.74
CA ARG A 40 2.27 1.86 -9.57
C ARG A 40 1.01 1.24 -10.17
N ARG A 41 1.09 0.64 -11.36
CA ARG A 41 -0.03 -0.07 -11.99
C ARG A 41 -0.48 -1.27 -11.19
N MET A 42 0.49 -2.08 -10.73
CA MET A 42 0.20 -3.24 -9.89
C MET A 42 -0.46 -2.81 -8.56
N LEU A 43 0.09 -1.80 -7.87
CA LEU A 43 -0.49 -1.25 -6.63
C LEU A 43 -1.89 -0.68 -6.86
N THR A 44 -2.11 -0.02 -8.00
CA THR A 44 -3.43 0.49 -8.37
C THR A 44 -4.42 -0.67 -8.47
N LEU A 45 -4.07 -1.72 -9.21
CA LEU A 45 -4.93 -2.90 -9.38
C LEU A 45 -5.15 -3.65 -8.06
N SER A 46 -4.11 -3.85 -7.24
CA SER A 46 -4.21 -4.52 -5.95
C SER A 46 -5.07 -3.73 -4.96
N SER A 47 -4.92 -2.39 -4.92
CA SER A 47 -5.78 -1.53 -4.10
C SER A 47 -7.24 -1.59 -4.53
N GLN A 48 -7.51 -1.56 -5.84
CA GLN A 48 -8.89 -1.60 -6.34
C GLN A 48 -9.58 -2.91 -5.96
N ARG A 49 -8.89 -4.04 -6.12
CA ARG A 49 -9.42 -5.35 -5.74
C ARG A 49 -9.61 -5.49 -4.23
N ALA A 50 -8.63 -5.02 -3.45
CA ALA A 50 -8.71 -5.03 -2.00
C ALA A 50 -9.91 -4.21 -1.48
N PHE A 51 -10.04 -2.95 -1.91
CA PHE A 51 -11.17 -2.11 -1.53
C PHE A 51 -12.51 -2.66 -2.04
N ALA A 52 -12.56 -3.19 -3.27
CA ALA A 52 -13.78 -3.82 -3.78
C ALA A 52 -14.23 -5.02 -2.93
N SER A 53 -13.29 -5.81 -2.43
CA SER A 53 -13.59 -6.94 -1.54
C SER A 53 -14.00 -6.49 -0.14
N LEU A 54 -13.28 -5.51 0.43
CA LEU A 54 -13.51 -5.07 1.81
C LEU A 54 -14.76 -4.21 1.97
N LEU A 55 -15.11 -3.43 0.95
CA LEU A 55 -16.30 -2.58 0.91
C LEU A 55 -17.54 -3.30 0.37
N ALA A 56 -17.43 -4.59 0.04
CA ALA A 56 -18.61 -5.41 -0.22
C ALA A 56 -19.45 -5.57 1.07
N GLU A 57 -20.70 -6.01 0.92
CA GLU A 57 -21.56 -6.34 2.07
C GLU A 57 -20.84 -7.37 2.97
N ASP A 58 -20.71 -7.05 4.27
CA ASP A 58 -19.95 -7.82 5.26
C ASP A 58 -18.47 -8.08 4.87
N GLY A 59 -17.86 -7.27 3.99
CA GLY A 59 -16.51 -7.51 3.47
C GLY A 59 -15.44 -7.57 4.55
N PHE A 60 -15.38 -6.56 5.43
CA PHE A 60 -14.51 -6.60 6.62
C PHE A 60 -14.84 -7.76 7.56
N TYR A 61 -16.13 -7.99 7.84
CA TYR A 61 -16.55 -9.04 8.78
C TYR A 61 -16.19 -10.46 8.30
N SER A 62 -16.22 -10.69 7.00
CA SER A 62 -15.96 -11.99 6.37
C SER A 62 -14.48 -12.25 6.03
N ASP A 63 -13.67 -11.20 5.88
CA ASP A 63 -12.24 -11.32 5.57
C ASP A 63 -11.41 -11.65 6.82
N GLN A 64 -10.78 -12.81 6.84
CA GLN A 64 -10.02 -13.29 8.01
C GLN A 64 -8.80 -12.41 8.37
N LEU A 65 -8.25 -11.66 7.41
CA LEU A 65 -7.09 -10.81 7.62
C LEU A 65 -7.47 -9.37 7.96
N ALA A 66 -8.68 -8.95 7.59
CA ALA A 66 -9.15 -7.58 7.80
C ALA A 66 -10.24 -7.46 8.86
N ARG A 67 -10.82 -8.58 9.33
CA ARG A 67 -11.89 -8.56 10.34
C ARG A 67 -11.43 -7.84 11.60
N ILE A 68 -12.26 -6.90 12.01
CA ILE A 68 -12.08 -6.17 13.26
C ILE A 68 -12.61 -7.03 14.39
N ASP A 69 -11.70 -7.46 15.24
CA ASP A 69 -12.01 -8.14 16.48
C ASP A 69 -12.11 -7.13 17.65
N LEU A 70 -12.77 -7.56 18.72
CA LEU A 70 -12.88 -6.78 19.95
C LEU A 70 -11.48 -6.53 20.54
N PRO A 71 -11.23 -5.34 21.12
CA PRO A 71 -10.01 -5.09 21.88
C PRO A 71 -9.79 -6.17 22.95
N ASP A 72 -8.53 -6.47 23.28
CA ASP A 72 -8.16 -7.46 24.31
C ASP A 72 -8.86 -7.25 25.67
N GLN A 73 -9.16 -5.98 25.98
CA GLN A 73 -9.81 -5.53 27.20
C GLN A 73 -11.33 -5.82 27.20
N MET A 74 -11.91 -6.11 26.04
CA MET A 74 -13.31 -6.41 25.82
C MET A 74 -13.57 -7.88 25.48
N GLY A 75 -12.74 -8.49 24.62
CA GLY A 75 -12.99 -9.86 24.11
C GLY A 75 -11.85 -10.85 24.33
N GLY A 76 -10.73 -10.42 24.92
CA GLY A 76 -9.51 -11.21 25.02
C GLY A 76 -9.16 -11.63 26.46
N SER A 77 -7.89 -12.03 26.63
CA SER A 77 -7.33 -12.50 27.92
C SER A 77 -7.36 -11.46 29.05
N ARG A 78 -7.61 -10.18 28.71
CA ARG A 78 -7.67 -9.06 29.67
C ARG A 78 -9.09 -8.59 29.96
N ALA A 79 -10.11 -9.26 29.41
CA ALA A 79 -11.50 -8.92 29.68
C ALA A 79 -11.89 -9.24 31.13
N GLY A 80 -12.45 -8.26 31.84
CA GLY A 80 -12.98 -8.45 33.19
C GLY A 80 -14.19 -9.38 33.22
N GLY A 81 -14.44 -10.05 34.35
CA GLY A 81 -15.52 -11.04 34.48
C GLY A 81 -16.92 -10.53 34.11
N ILE A 82 -17.21 -9.24 34.37
CA ILE A 82 -18.48 -8.59 34.01
C ILE A 82 -18.61 -8.40 32.50
N VAL A 83 -17.52 -8.02 31.83
CA VAL A 83 -17.48 -7.83 30.38
C VAL A 83 -17.67 -9.16 29.68
N ASN A 84 -16.99 -10.21 30.15
CA ASN A 84 -17.19 -11.56 29.66
C ASN A 84 -18.62 -12.08 29.88
N ALA A 85 -19.28 -11.71 30.99
CA ALA A 85 -20.67 -12.08 31.26
C ALA A 85 -21.68 -11.31 30.40
N LEU A 86 -21.41 -10.05 30.04
CA LEU A 86 -22.26 -9.29 29.11
C LEU A 86 -22.07 -9.77 27.66
N LEU A 87 -20.85 -10.17 27.32
CA LEU A 87 -20.47 -10.69 26.00
C LEU A 87 -20.54 -12.22 25.90
N SER A 88 -21.11 -12.89 26.90
CA SER A 88 -21.21 -14.36 26.94
C SER A 88 -22.25 -14.88 25.95
N THR A 89 -23.24 -14.05 25.60
CA THR A 89 -24.24 -14.41 24.60
C THR A 89 -23.67 -14.14 23.21
N SER A 90 -23.59 -15.19 22.40
CA SER A 90 -23.10 -15.12 21.01
C SER A 90 -23.82 -14.03 20.18
N ALA A 91 -25.11 -13.81 20.40
CA ALA A 91 -25.88 -12.76 19.72
C ALA A 91 -25.35 -11.35 19.99
N VAL A 92 -25.00 -11.02 21.25
CA VAL A 92 -24.48 -9.70 21.62
C VAL A 92 -23.09 -9.48 21.05
N ARG A 93 -22.23 -10.50 21.16
CA ARG A 93 -20.89 -10.48 20.60
C ARG A 93 -20.92 -10.29 19.09
N ASN A 94 -21.74 -11.06 18.38
CA ASN A 94 -21.85 -10.98 16.93
C ASN A 94 -22.37 -9.61 16.51
N ARG A 95 -23.36 -9.05 17.22
CA ARG A 95 -23.87 -7.71 16.91
C ARG A 95 -22.78 -6.64 17.06
N LEU A 96 -21.97 -6.72 18.12
CA LEU A 96 -20.86 -5.78 18.32
C LEU A 96 -19.79 -5.95 17.24
N LEU A 97 -19.42 -7.18 16.89
CA LEU A 97 -18.47 -7.42 15.81
C LEU A 97 -18.97 -6.83 14.48
N HIS A 98 -20.24 -7.01 14.12
CA HIS A 98 -20.81 -6.36 12.94
C HIS A 98 -20.68 -4.84 13.02
N VAL A 99 -21.05 -4.21 14.14
CA VAL A 99 -20.91 -2.75 14.33
C VAL A 99 -19.46 -2.27 14.13
N LEU A 100 -18.47 -3.00 14.65
CA LEU A 100 -17.06 -2.63 14.47
C LEU A 100 -16.61 -2.76 13.02
N ASN A 101 -17.04 -3.82 12.33
CA ASN A 101 -16.66 -4.08 10.95
C ASN A 101 -17.38 -3.15 9.97
N ASP A 102 -18.64 -2.80 10.23
CA ASP A 102 -19.38 -1.77 9.51
C ASP A 102 -18.69 -0.40 9.67
N ALA A 103 -18.28 -0.05 10.90
CA ALA A 103 -17.53 1.18 11.14
C ALA A 103 -16.17 1.20 10.40
N ALA A 104 -15.49 0.05 10.31
CA ALA A 104 -14.26 -0.06 9.52
C ALA A 104 -14.50 0.11 8.02
N ALA A 105 -15.61 -0.40 7.48
CA ALA A 105 -15.99 -0.17 6.08
C ALA A 105 -16.19 1.33 5.80
N GLU A 106 -16.96 2.03 6.65
CA GLU A 106 -17.15 3.49 6.57
C GLU A 106 -15.83 4.26 6.60
N GLY A 107 -14.91 3.85 7.49
CA GLY A 107 -13.55 4.37 7.53
C GLY A 107 -12.80 4.12 6.22
N ALA A 108 -12.83 2.88 5.72
CA ALA A 108 -12.14 2.46 4.51
C ALA A 108 -12.63 3.21 3.25
N GLU A 109 -13.92 3.52 3.15
CA GLU A 109 -14.48 4.36 2.07
C GLU A 109 -13.81 5.74 2.03
N ARG A 110 -13.62 6.37 3.19
CA ARG A 110 -12.92 7.66 3.32
C ARG A 110 -11.43 7.56 2.99
N ALA A 111 -10.83 6.40 3.24
CA ALA A 111 -9.40 6.15 3.04
C ALA A 111 -9.04 5.80 1.58
N ALA A 112 -9.95 5.20 0.82
CA ALA A 112 -9.71 4.77 -0.56
C ALA A 112 -9.10 5.85 -1.49
N PRO A 113 -9.62 7.10 -1.56
CA PRO A 113 -9.02 8.13 -2.41
C PRO A 113 -7.60 8.51 -1.97
N LEU A 114 -7.31 8.48 -0.66
CA LEU A 114 -5.97 8.78 -0.13
C LEU A 114 -4.94 7.73 -0.57
N VAL A 115 -5.32 6.45 -0.56
CA VAL A 115 -4.47 5.36 -1.09
C VAL A 115 -4.22 5.54 -2.58
N ALA A 116 -5.27 5.86 -3.35
CA ALA A 116 -5.12 6.10 -4.79
C ALA A 116 -4.17 7.28 -5.08
N ASP A 117 -4.27 8.37 -4.32
CA ASP A 117 -3.38 9.53 -4.45
C ASP A 117 -1.93 9.22 -4.04
N ALA A 118 -1.76 8.45 -2.96
CA ALA A 118 -0.46 7.97 -2.53
C ALA A 118 0.20 7.09 -3.60
N ILE A 119 -0.55 6.21 -4.26
CA ILE A 119 -0.05 5.37 -5.37
C ILE A 119 0.37 6.22 -6.57
N ARG A 120 -0.38 7.27 -6.92
CA ARG A 120 -0.02 8.15 -8.05
C ARG A 120 1.32 8.87 -7.83
N SER A 121 1.60 9.24 -6.59
CA SER A 121 2.85 9.90 -6.18
C SER A 121 3.90 8.93 -5.65
N PHE A 122 3.63 7.62 -5.72
CA PHE A 122 4.51 6.59 -5.19
C PHE A 122 5.82 6.54 -5.98
N SER A 123 6.94 6.58 -5.26
CA SER A 123 8.26 6.48 -5.85
C SER A 123 9.16 5.67 -4.94
N VAL A 124 10.04 4.88 -5.54
CA VAL A 124 10.92 3.96 -4.82
C VAL A 124 12.33 4.13 -5.37
N ALA A 125 13.30 4.23 -4.46
CA ALA A 125 14.70 4.44 -4.84
C ALA A 125 15.26 3.22 -5.60
N ASP A 126 14.82 2.01 -5.23
CA ASP A 126 15.22 0.76 -5.87
C ASP A 126 13.98 -0.05 -6.29
N ALA A 127 13.39 0.35 -7.42
CA ALA A 127 12.25 -0.35 -8.01
C ALA A 127 12.56 -1.82 -8.35
N LEU A 128 13.82 -2.12 -8.69
CA LEU A 128 14.24 -3.47 -9.04
C LEU A 128 14.23 -4.38 -7.81
N ALA A 129 14.67 -3.88 -6.65
CA ALA A 129 14.59 -4.62 -5.39
C ALA A 129 13.14 -4.98 -5.04
N ILE A 130 12.19 -4.06 -5.23
CA ILE A 130 10.77 -4.34 -4.97
C ILE A 130 10.25 -5.41 -5.94
N VAL A 131 10.52 -5.29 -7.24
CA VAL A 131 10.03 -6.25 -8.23
C VAL A 131 10.57 -7.67 -7.97
N ARG A 132 11.84 -7.78 -7.56
CA ARG A 132 12.51 -9.06 -7.28
C ARG A 132 12.34 -9.56 -5.84
N ALA A 133 11.67 -8.80 -4.99
CA ALA A 133 11.51 -9.16 -3.59
C ALA A 133 10.82 -10.54 -3.45
N ALA A 134 11.36 -11.38 -2.57
CA ALA A 134 10.83 -12.73 -2.35
C ALA A 134 9.48 -12.72 -1.63
N ASN A 135 9.21 -11.68 -0.83
CA ASN A 135 7.91 -11.46 -0.21
C ASN A 135 6.93 -10.90 -1.24
N GLY A 136 5.74 -11.50 -1.28
CA GLY A 136 4.70 -11.22 -2.26
C GLY A 136 4.00 -9.87 -2.09
N ASP A 137 4.34 -9.08 -1.07
CA ASP A 137 3.67 -7.82 -0.70
C ASP A 137 4.62 -6.62 -0.60
N ALA A 138 5.83 -6.73 -1.17
CA ALA A 138 6.89 -5.74 -1.01
C ALA A 138 6.50 -4.32 -1.44
N ALA A 139 5.72 -4.16 -2.51
CA ALA A 139 5.28 -2.83 -2.93
C ALA A 139 4.25 -2.27 -1.94
N THR A 140 3.34 -3.10 -1.46
CA THR A 140 2.33 -2.73 -0.47
C THR A 140 2.97 -2.30 0.85
N GLN A 141 4.00 -3.02 1.31
CA GLN A 141 4.75 -2.62 2.52
C GLN A 141 5.53 -1.32 2.32
N ALA A 142 6.10 -1.09 1.14
CA ALA A 142 6.76 0.16 0.81
C ALA A 142 5.75 1.33 0.77
N LEU A 143 4.57 1.14 0.19
CA LEU A 143 3.47 2.12 0.21
C LEU A 143 3.02 2.43 1.64
N ARG A 144 2.82 1.38 2.46
CA ARG A 144 2.49 1.52 3.89
C ARG A 144 3.54 2.38 4.62
N GLY A 145 4.83 2.12 4.37
CA GLY A 145 5.92 2.90 4.93
C GLY A 145 5.88 4.38 4.53
N GLN A 146 5.53 4.68 3.28
CA GLN A 146 5.39 6.06 2.79
C GLN A 146 4.17 6.78 3.38
N MET A 147 3.06 6.07 3.56
CA MET A 147 1.83 6.65 4.10
C MET A 147 1.88 6.86 5.62
N GLY A 148 2.65 6.04 6.34
CA GLY A 148 2.70 6.10 7.81
C GLY A 148 1.30 6.02 8.44
N ASP A 149 0.99 6.98 9.32
CA ASP A 149 -0.30 7.04 10.01
C ASP A 149 -1.40 7.79 9.23
N ALA A 150 -1.13 8.19 7.98
CA ALA A 150 -2.08 8.97 7.19
C ALA A 150 -3.41 8.22 6.99
N LEU A 151 -3.34 6.91 6.77
CA LEU A 151 -4.53 6.08 6.60
C LEU A 151 -5.38 6.06 7.86
N VAL A 152 -4.77 5.77 9.03
CA VAL A 152 -5.45 5.76 10.33
C VAL A 152 -6.10 7.12 10.62
N THR A 153 -5.34 8.20 10.39
CA THR A 153 -5.79 9.58 10.61
C THR A 153 -7.00 9.93 9.76
N ALA A 154 -7.03 9.48 8.50
CA ALA A 154 -8.14 9.73 7.58
C ALA A 154 -9.42 8.99 7.99
N MET A 155 -9.31 7.74 8.43
CA MET A 155 -10.47 6.91 8.77
C MET A 155 -11.09 7.26 10.11
N PHE A 156 -10.27 7.69 11.08
CA PHE A 156 -10.67 7.88 12.48
C PHE A 156 -11.97 8.67 12.69
N PRO A 157 -12.21 9.82 12.02
CA PRO A 157 -13.41 10.60 12.30
C PRO A 157 -14.71 9.92 11.80
N GLU A 158 -14.66 9.10 10.75
CA GLU A 158 -15.85 8.41 10.23
C GLU A 158 -16.19 7.20 11.08
N ILE A 159 -15.16 6.44 11.46
CA ILE A 159 -15.28 5.35 12.42
C ILE A 159 -15.90 5.87 13.72
N GLY A 160 -15.41 6.99 14.25
CA GLY A 160 -15.97 7.60 15.46
C GLY A 160 -17.43 8.06 15.30
N THR A 161 -17.86 8.37 14.07
CA THR A 161 -19.25 8.73 13.75
C THR A 161 -20.13 7.49 13.66
N ALA A 162 -19.69 6.47 12.93
CA ALA A 162 -20.37 5.18 12.81
C ALA A 162 -20.58 4.51 14.17
N LEU A 163 -19.54 4.47 15.01
CA LEU A 163 -19.62 3.89 16.35
C LEU A 163 -20.60 4.64 17.27
N ARG A 164 -20.71 5.96 17.14
CA ARG A 164 -21.64 6.76 17.95
C ARG A 164 -23.10 6.56 17.52
N ILE A 165 -23.34 6.37 16.23
CA ILE A 165 -24.68 6.07 15.71
C ILE A 165 -25.14 4.69 16.18
N ALA A 166 -24.20 3.74 16.31
CA ALA A 166 -24.48 2.40 16.79
C ALA A 166 -24.56 2.28 18.32
N ASP A 167 -24.19 3.31 19.08
CA ASP A 167 -24.13 3.26 20.55
C ASP A 167 -25.50 3.47 21.20
N ASP A 168 -25.84 2.59 22.15
CA ASP A 168 -26.86 2.86 23.16
C ASP A 168 -26.14 3.55 24.34
N PRO A 169 -26.53 4.77 24.74
CA PRO A 169 -25.83 5.55 25.76
C PRO A 169 -25.67 4.83 27.11
N ILE A 170 -26.50 3.83 27.40
CA ILE A 170 -26.39 3.00 28.60
C ILE A 170 -25.26 1.96 28.44
N VAL A 171 -25.15 1.34 27.27
CA VAL A 171 -24.13 0.32 26.96
C VAL A 171 -22.74 0.95 26.96
N GLY A 172 -22.58 2.12 26.34
CA GLY A 172 -21.31 2.85 26.33
C GLY A 172 -20.79 3.23 27.72
N GLN A 173 -21.68 3.59 28.67
CA GLN A 173 -21.28 3.91 30.05
C GLN A 173 -20.85 2.66 30.84
N VAL A 174 -21.57 1.54 30.68
CA VAL A 174 -21.25 0.27 31.34
C VAL A 174 -19.92 -0.28 30.82
N LEU A 175 -19.68 -0.25 29.50
CA LEU A 175 -18.42 -0.69 28.92
C LEU A 175 -17.25 0.16 29.40
N ARG A 176 -17.39 1.49 29.46
CA ARG A 176 -16.33 2.37 29.96
C ARG A 176 -15.97 2.10 31.42
N ALA A 177 -16.97 1.93 32.28
CA ALA A 177 -16.77 1.66 33.70
C ALA A 177 -16.10 0.30 33.97
N THR A 178 -16.25 -0.66 33.05
CA THR A 178 -15.78 -2.04 33.24
C THR A 178 -14.49 -2.36 32.49
N THR A 179 -14.22 -1.68 31.37
CA THR A 179 -13.05 -1.93 30.49
C THR A 179 -12.03 -0.80 30.49
N GLY A 180 -12.44 0.42 30.87
CA GLY A 180 -11.62 1.62 30.74
C GLY A 180 -11.57 2.22 29.33
N ILE A 181 -12.19 1.59 28.33
CA ILE A 181 -12.24 2.07 26.94
C ILE A 181 -13.49 2.94 26.74
N ASP A 182 -13.30 4.10 26.12
CA ASP A 182 -14.40 4.92 25.61
C ASP A 182 -14.53 4.78 24.08
N ILE A 183 -15.53 5.46 23.50
CA ILE A 183 -15.78 5.42 22.04
C ILE A 183 -14.58 5.93 21.23
N ALA A 184 -13.81 6.88 21.78
CA ALA A 184 -12.63 7.40 21.10
C ALA A 184 -11.52 6.34 21.05
N GLY A 185 -11.22 5.68 22.17
CA GLY A 185 -10.26 4.58 22.23
C GLY A 185 -10.68 3.38 21.39
N LEU A 186 -11.98 3.06 21.35
CA LEU A 186 -12.52 2.02 20.47
C LEU A 186 -12.38 2.41 18.99
N GLY A 187 -12.68 3.67 18.65
CA GLY A 187 -12.50 4.17 17.30
C GLY A 187 -11.04 4.14 16.85
N GLU A 188 -10.10 4.38 17.77
CA GLU A 188 -8.66 4.31 17.49
C GLU A 188 -8.19 2.87 17.24
N HIS A 189 -8.71 1.91 18.02
CA HIS A 189 -8.51 0.48 17.80
C HIS A 189 -9.02 0.05 16.43
N VAL A 190 -10.29 0.36 16.13
CA VAL A 190 -10.92 0.03 14.85
C VAL A 190 -10.15 0.67 13.68
N ALA A 191 -9.71 1.93 13.79
CA ALA A 191 -8.96 2.61 12.73
C ALA A 191 -7.60 1.95 12.46
N ARG A 192 -6.88 1.52 13.49
CA ARG A 192 -5.61 0.82 13.32
C ARG A 192 -5.78 -0.58 12.74
N GLU A 193 -6.73 -1.35 13.24
CA GLU A 193 -7.01 -2.69 12.73
C GLU A 193 -7.55 -2.65 11.29
N ALA A 194 -8.40 -1.68 10.96
CA ALA A 194 -8.87 -1.47 9.60
C ALA A 194 -7.71 -1.11 8.65
N ALA A 195 -6.79 -0.23 9.07
CA ALA A 195 -5.62 0.11 8.27
C ALA A 195 -4.74 -1.13 8.02
N ASN A 196 -4.50 -1.93 9.06
CA ASN A 196 -3.77 -3.18 8.96
C ASN A 196 -4.45 -4.15 7.98
N GLY A 197 -5.77 -4.29 8.09
CA GLY A 197 -6.60 -5.13 7.23
C GLY A 197 -6.56 -4.70 5.76
N ILE A 198 -6.65 -3.40 5.48
CA ILE A 198 -6.51 -2.84 4.13
C ILE A 198 -5.15 -3.21 3.53
N TYR A 199 -4.05 -2.97 4.25
CA TYR A 199 -2.72 -3.32 3.76
C TYR A 199 -2.54 -4.84 3.60
N ALA A 200 -3.12 -5.66 4.48
CA ALA A 200 -3.08 -7.11 4.35
C ALA A 200 -3.83 -7.59 3.10
N ALA A 201 -5.02 -7.05 2.84
CA ALA A 201 -5.80 -7.35 1.64
C ALA A 201 -5.07 -6.90 0.37
N MET A 202 -4.48 -5.70 0.37
CA MET A 202 -3.65 -5.22 -0.75
C MET A 202 -2.44 -6.11 -1.00
N GLY A 203 -1.74 -6.54 0.05
CA GLY A 203 -0.58 -7.43 -0.05
C GLY A 203 -0.96 -8.81 -0.59
N ARG A 204 -2.14 -9.33 -0.21
CA ARG A 204 -2.70 -10.57 -0.77
C ARG A 204 -2.97 -10.44 -2.27
N GLU A 205 -3.56 -9.33 -2.71
CA GLU A 205 -3.82 -9.06 -4.12
C GLU A 205 -2.54 -8.84 -4.94
N GLU A 206 -1.56 -8.13 -4.37
CA GLU A 206 -0.22 -8.00 -4.94
C GLU A 206 0.41 -9.39 -5.14
N ALA A 207 0.39 -10.23 -4.10
CA ALA A 207 0.95 -11.58 -4.18
C ALA A 207 0.25 -12.42 -5.26
N ALA A 208 -1.08 -12.30 -5.39
CA ALA A 208 -1.85 -12.97 -6.43
C ALA A 208 -1.47 -12.48 -7.85
N ILE A 209 -1.32 -11.16 -8.03
CA ILE A 209 -0.86 -10.59 -9.31
C ILE A 209 0.56 -11.06 -9.65
N ARG A 210 1.46 -11.11 -8.67
CA ARG A 210 2.83 -11.58 -8.87
C ARG A 210 2.85 -13.08 -9.17
N ALA A 211 1.95 -13.86 -8.59
CA ALA A 211 1.78 -15.29 -8.85
C ALA A 211 1.42 -15.54 -10.33
N ASP A 212 0.41 -14.83 -10.84
CA ASP A 212 -0.05 -14.91 -12.23
C ASP A 212 -0.21 -13.52 -12.88
N PRO A 213 0.90 -12.92 -13.39
CA PRO A 213 0.85 -11.61 -14.03
C PRO A 213 0.02 -11.60 -15.33
N GLN A 214 -0.09 -12.75 -16.01
CA GLN A 214 -0.80 -12.87 -17.29
C GLN A 214 -2.30 -12.62 -17.11
N ALA A 215 -2.89 -13.04 -15.98
CA ALA A 215 -4.28 -12.79 -15.64
C ALA A 215 -4.64 -11.29 -15.53
N THR A 216 -3.66 -10.40 -15.42
CA THR A 216 -3.92 -8.95 -15.38
C THR A 216 -4.24 -8.36 -16.75
N GLY A 217 -3.78 -8.97 -17.84
CA GLY A 217 -3.87 -8.41 -19.19
C GLY A 217 -3.11 -7.08 -19.40
N ASP A 218 -2.37 -6.60 -18.40
CA ASP A 218 -1.57 -5.37 -18.51
C ASP A 218 -0.15 -5.72 -18.97
N PRO A 219 0.28 -5.28 -20.17
CA PRO A 219 1.60 -5.63 -20.71
C PRO A 219 2.76 -5.11 -19.87
N ILE A 220 2.58 -4.03 -19.10
CA ILE A 220 3.61 -3.47 -18.20
C ILE A 220 3.77 -4.34 -16.97
N ILE A 221 2.65 -4.76 -16.34
CA ILE A 221 2.68 -5.69 -15.20
C ILE A 221 3.25 -7.05 -15.65
N ILE A 222 2.78 -7.56 -16.79
CA ILE A 222 3.27 -8.81 -17.38
C ILE A 222 4.78 -8.76 -17.66
N GLY A 223 5.26 -7.66 -18.26
CA GLY A 223 6.67 -7.49 -18.56
C GLY A 223 7.53 -7.46 -17.30
N ALA A 224 7.12 -6.71 -16.28
CA ALA A 224 7.89 -6.56 -15.05
C ALA A 224 7.87 -7.81 -14.16
N PHE A 225 6.72 -8.45 -13.97
CA PHE A 225 6.58 -9.55 -13.01
C PHE A 225 6.58 -10.95 -13.66
N GLY A 226 6.36 -11.03 -14.97
CA GLY A 226 6.35 -12.30 -15.72
C GLY A 226 7.71 -12.69 -16.31
N LEU A 227 8.53 -11.73 -16.74
CA LEU A 227 9.81 -11.98 -17.40
C LEU A 227 11.03 -11.93 -16.46
N LEU A 228 10.89 -11.31 -15.28
CA LEU A 228 11.98 -11.12 -14.30
C LEU A 228 12.00 -12.20 -13.19
N ARG A 229 11.34 -13.35 -13.42
CA ARG A 229 11.41 -14.54 -12.56
C ARG A 229 12.64 -15.39 -12.84
#